data_AF-A0A9E3KI69-F1
#
_entry.id   AF-A0A9E3KI69-F1
#
_cell.length_a   1.000
_cell.length_b   1.000
_cell.length_c   1.000
_cell.angle_alpha   90.00
_cell.angle_beta   90.00
_cell.angle_gamma   90.00
#
_symmetry.space_group_name_H-M   'P 1'
#
loop_
_entity.id
_entity.type
_entity.pdbx_description
1 polymer ?
#
loop_
_entity_poly.entity_id
_entity_poly.type
_entity_poly.pdbx_seq_one_letter_code
_entity_poly.pdbx_strand_id
1 'polypeptide(L)'
;MSAGYREYKTARFERPSQFFILIVLIAFSVYLVYVLFDQASYWYAVFLIFPFLFFILLIQGSLINRLRVGPDYIKYITTFKKEKMNFKDVKRFGLYIIGRYGKVRLIDELELPQIDRDEVNIFIFLSTKRFVDIHNIKSSETIVFPFHDDYYHVIGRILKTTYGILPSKVIA
;
A
#
# COMPACT_ATOMS: atom_id res chain seq x y z
N MET A 1 -15.99 -10.27 25.01
CA MET A 1 -15.92 -8.86 24.57
C MET A 1 -15.10 -8.81 23.28
N SER A 2 -15.73 -8.61 22.12
CA SER A 2 -14.99 -8.42 20.86
C SER A 2 -14.26 -7.08 20.95
N ALA A 3 -12.95 -7.13 21.10
CA ALA A 3 -12.09 -5.96 20.97
C ALA A 3 -12.35 -5.31 19.60
N GLY A 4 -13.03 -4.17 19.60
CA GLY A 4 -13.34 -3.43 18.38
C GLY A 4 -12.05 -3.04 17.67
N TYR A 5 -11.93 -3.38 16.40
CA TYR A 5 -10.86 -2.90 15.53
C TYR A 5 -11.41 -1.80 14.62
N ARG A 6 -10.62 -0.78 14.35
CA ARG A 6 -10.92 0.18 13.28
C ARG A 6 -10.25 -0.30 11.99
N GLU A 7 -11.05 -0.46 10.94
CA GLU A 7 -10.56 -0.81 9.61
C GLU A 7 -10.54 0.45 8.75
N TYR A 8 -9.37 0.73 8.18
CA TYR A 8 -9.15 1.86 7.30
C TYR A 8 -8.81 1.37 5.89
N LYS A 9 -9.44 1.97 4.88
CA LYS A 9 -9.14 1.68 3.47
C LYS A 9 -7.91 2.50 3.06
N THR A 10 -6.78 1.84 2.82
CA THR A 10 -5.59 2.52 2.29
C THR A 10 -5.75 2.71 0.79
N ALA A 11 -6.25 3.87 0.38
CA ALA A 11 -6.27 4.27 -1.02
C ALA A 11 -4.86 4.67 -1.44
N ARG A 12 -4.10 3.72 -2.00
CA ARG A 12 -3.12 4.02 -3.06
C ARG A 12 -2.51 2.73 -3.60
N PHE A 13 -2.81 2.49 -4.87
CA PHE A 13 -1.82 2.13 -5.86
C PHE A 13 -2.39 2.52 -7.23
N GLU A 14 -2.20 3.77 -7.63
CA GLU A 14 -2.10 4.07 -9.06
C GLU A 14 -0.77 3.48 -9.52
N ARG A 15 -0.76 2.18 -9.88
CA ARG A 15 0.41 1.63 -10.58
C ARG A 15 0.24 1.91 -12.06
N PRO A 16 1.17 2.64 -12.71
CA PRO A 16 1.22 2.68 -14.17
C PRO A 16 1.37 1.28 -14.77
N SER A 17 1.90 0.30 -14.03
CA SER A 17 1.98 -1.10 -14.46
C SER A 17 0.60 -1.76 -14.60
N GLN A 18 -0.39 -1.38 -13.80
CA GLN A 18 -1.75 -1.91 -13.92
C GLN A 18 -2.48 -1.29 -15.11
N PHE A 19 -2.28 0.01 -15.34
CA PHE A 19 -2.70 0.69 -16.55
C PHE A 19 -2.03 0.09 -17.80
N PHE A 20 -0.75 -0.25 -17.71
CA PHE A 20 0.01 -0.88 -18.79
C PHE A 20 -0.48 -2.30 -19.07
N ILE A 21 -0.68 -3.13 -18.03
CA ILE A 21 -1.28 -4.46 -18.17
C ILE A 21 -2.67 -4.36 -18.81
N LEU A 22 -3.48 -3.38 -18.39
CA LEU A 22 -4.79 -3.11 -18.96
C LEU A 22 -4.71 -2.74 -20.45
N ILE A 23 -3.82 -1.82 -20.84
CA ILE A 23 -3.62 -1.41 -22.23
C ILE A 23 -3.16 -2.59 -23.08
N VAL A 24 -2.22 -3.41 -22.60
CA VAL A 24 -1.73 -4.61 -23.30
C VAL A 24 -2.85 -5.63 -23.49
N LEU A 25 -3.65 -5.86 -22.45
CA LEU A 25 -4.80 -6.77 -22.52
C LEU A 25 -5.87 -6.24 -23.50
N ILE A 26 -6.13 -4.92 -23.52
CA ILE A 26 -7.08 -4.31 -24.47
C ILE A 26 -6.57 -4.47 -25.90
N ALA A 27 -5.30 -4.16 -26.15
CA ALA A 27 -4.67 -4.32 -27.46
C ALA A 27 -4.71 -5.79 -27.93
N PHE A 28 -4.45 -6.74 -27.02
CA PHE A 28 -4.54 -8.16 -27.31
C PHE A 28 -5.98 -8.58 -27.62
N SER A 29 -6.97 -8.07 -26.89
CA SER A 29 -8.39 -8.34 -27.16
C SER A 29 -8.83 -7.80 -28.53
N VAL A 30 -8.46 -6.57 -28.88
CA VAL A 30 -8.74 -5.98 -30.20
C VAL A 30 -8.07 -6.77 -31.31
N TYR A 31 -6.82 -7.20 -31.13
CA TYR A 31 -6.12 -8.07 -32.07
C TYR A 31 -6.82 -9.42 -32.25
N LEU A 32 -7.29 -10.04 -31.15
CA LEU A 32 -7.98 -11.32 -31.19
C LEU A 32 -9.35 -11.21 -31.86
N VAL A 33 -10.06 -10.10 -31.65
CA VAL A 33 -11.30 -9.77 -32.37
C VAL A 33 -11.02 -9.55 -33.86
N TYR A 34 -9.94 -8.85 -34.22
CA TYR A 34 -9.53 -8.65 -35.62
C TYR A 34 -9.23 -9.97 -36.34
N VAL A 35 -8.42 -10.84 -35.71
CA VAL A 35 -8.09 -12.18 -36.23
C VAL A 35 -9.34 -13.05 -36.36
N LEU A 36 -10.28 -12.92 -35.41
CA LEU A 36 -11.55 -13.64 -35.47
C LEU A 36 -12.52 -13.06 -36.49
N PHE A 37 -12.58 -11.75 -36.71
CA PHE A 37 -13.52 -11.14 -37.69
C PHE A 37 -13.21 -11.53 -39.13
N ASP A 38 -11.97 -11.91 -39.44
CA ASP A 38 -11.60 -12.45 -40.74
C ASP A 38 -12.22 -13.85 -40.99
N GLN A 39 -12.74 -14.53 -39.95
CA GLN A 39 -13.36 -15.87 -40.05
C GLN A 39 -14.63 -16.13 -39.20
N ALA A 40 -15.08 -15.23 -38.31
CA ALA A 40 -16.03 -15.55 -37.25
C ALA A 40 -17.06 -14.44 -36.97
N SER A 41 -18.26 -14.90 -36.60
CA SER A 41 -19.48 -14.14 -36.30
C SER A 41 -19.34 -13.15 -35.13
N TYR A 42 -20.03 -12.00 -35.24
CA TYR A 42 -20.17 -10.93 -34.24
C TYR A 42 -20.38 -11.42 -32.79
N TRP A 43 -21.07 -12.55 -32.62
CA TRP A 43 -21.36 -13.14 -31.31
C TRP A 43 -20.12 -13.64 -30.56
N TYR A 44 -19.06 -14.03 -31.26
CA TYR A 44 -17.79 -14.42 -30.62
C TYR A 44 -17.04 -13.23 -30.00
N ALA A 45 -17.11 -12.06 -30.64
CA ALA A 45 -16.50 -10.85 -30.09
C ALA A 45 -17.17 -10.41 -28.78
N VAL A 46 -18.51 -10.49 -28.70
CA VAL A 46 -19.26 -10.19 -27.47
C VAL A 46 -18.91 -11.16 -26.34
N PHE A 47 -18.80 -12.45 -26.65
CA PHE A 47 -18.40 -13.48 -25.68
C PHE A 47 -16.95 -13.36 -25.18
N LEU A 48 -16.06 -12.72 -25.94
CA LEU A 48 -14.66 -12.49 -25.55
C LEU A 48 -14.48 -11.18 -24.76
N ILE A 49 -15.20 -10.12 -25.13
CA ILE A 49 -15.06 -8.80 -24.50
C ILE A 49 -15.74 -8.77 -23.11
N PHE A 50 -16.85 -9.48 -22.94
CA PHE A 50 -17.61 -9.45 -21.68
C PHE A 50 -16.88 -10.07 -20.48
N PRO A 51 -16.30 -11.29 -20.56
CA PRO A 51 -15.50 -11.85 -19.47
C PRO A 51 -14.31 -10.97 -19.13
N PHE A 52 -13.75 -10.30 -20.12
CA PHE A 52 -12.59 -9.44 -19.98
C PHE A 52 -12.91 -8.16 -19.19
N LEU A 53 -14.00 -7.46 -19.53
CA LEU A 53 -14.50 -6.32 -18.75
C LEU A 53 -14.85 -6.73 -17.31
N PHE A 54 -15.46 -7.89 -17.14
CA PHE A 54 -15.77 -8.44 -15.82
C PHE A 54 -14.50 -8.74 -15.01
N PHE A 55 -13.47 -9.29 -15.64
CA PHE A 55 -12.19 -9.57 -15.01
C PHE A 55 -11.48 -8.28 -14.56
N ILE A 56 -11.56 -7.21 -15.35
CA ILE A 56 -11.03 -5.88 -14.99
C ILE A 56 -11.71 -5.35 -13.73
N LEU A 57 -13.05 -5.41 -13.67
CA LEU A 57 -13.81 -4.96 -12.50
C LEU A 57 -13.46 -5.79 -11.25
N LEU A 58 -13.27 -7.10 -11.40
CA LEU A 58 -12.84 -7.97 -10.30
C LEU A 58 -11.42 -7.64 -9.81
N ILE A 59 -10.47 -7.37 -10.71
CA ILE A 59 -9.11 -6.99 -10.34
C ILE A 59 -9.12 -5.64 -9.61
N GLN A 60 -9.88 -4.66 -10.09
CA GLN A 60 -10.00 -3.35 -9.44
C GLN A 60 -10.61 -3.48 -8.02
N GLY A 61 -11.63 -4.33 -7.84
CA GLY A 61 -12.23 -4.58 -6.53
C GLY A 61 -11.34 -5.35 -5.53
N SER A 62 -10.42 -6.20 -6.05
CA SER A 62 -9.52 -7.03 -5.25
C SER A 62 -8.30 -6.28 -4.68
N LEU A 63 -7.97 -5.12 -5.26
CA LEU A 63 -6.78 -4.32 -4.92
C LEU A 63 -6.96 -3.36 -3.74
N ILE A 64 -7.94 -3.62 -2.87
CA ILE A 64 -8.17 -2.79 -1.69
C ILE A 64 -7.19 -3.22 -0.58
N ASN A 65 -6.12 -2.45 -0.43
CA ASN A 65 -5.29 -2.52 0.76
C ASN A 65 -6.10 -2.04 1.97
N ARG A 66 -5.92 -2.70 3.12
CA ARG A 66 -6.62 -2.38 4.37
C ARG A 66 -5.64 -2.35 5.52
N LEU A 67 -5.76 -1.32 6.35
CA LEU A 67 -5.06 -1.21 7.62
C LEU A 67 -6.05 -1.44 8.74
N ARG A 68 -5.83 -2.47 9.56
CA ARG A 68 -6.62 -2.72 10.77
C ARG A 68 -5.82 -2.34 11.99
N VAL A 69 -6.38 -1.44 12.78
CA VAL A 69 -5.81 -1.01 14.07
C VAL A 69 -6.71 -1.59 15.16
N GLY A 70 -6.19 -2.61 15.84
CA GLY A 70 -6.78 -3.17 17.06
C GLY A 70 -6.26 -2.43 18.31
N PRO A 71 -6.70 -2.83 19.52
CA PRO A 71 -6.25 -2.19 20.76
C PRO A 71 -4.76 -2.44 21.06
N ASP A 72 -4.22 -3.59 20.66
CA ASP A 72 -2.87 -4.05 20.97
C ASP A 72 -2.06 -4.45 19.72
N TYR A 73 -2.66 -4.36 18.53
CA TYR A 73 -2.01 -4.73 17.27
C TYR A 73 -2.35 -3.82 16.11
N ILE A 74 -1.46 -3.82 15.13
CA ILE A 74 -1.67 -3.31 13.78
C ILE A 74 -1.55 -4.44 12.78
N LYS A 75 -2.44 -4.45 11.78
CA LYS A 75 -2.41 -5.42 10.70
C LYS A 75 -2.57 -4.72 9.36
N TYR A 76 -1.56 -4.86 8.51
CA TYR A 76 -1.62 -4.40 7.14
C TYR A 76 -1.96 -5.57 6.22
N ILE A 77 -3.08 -5.44 5.51
CA ILE A 77 -3.61 -6.45 4.60
C ILE A 77 -3.54 -5.87 3.20
N THR A 78 -2.71 -6.48 2.37
CA THR A 78 -2.72 -6.27 0.92
C THR A 78 -3.31 -7.50 0.24
N THR A 79 -3.61 -7.40 -1.05
CA THR A 79 -4.09 -8.52 -1.87
C THR A 79 -3.14 -9.72 -1.82
N PHE A 80 -1.82 -9.48 -1.73
CA PHE A 80 -0.78 -10.52 -1.82
C PHE A 80 -0.20 -10.91 -0.46
N LYS A 81 -0.38 -10.08 0.57
CA LYS A 81 0.35 -10.21 1.84
C LYS A 81 -0.42 -9.68 3.03
N LYS A 82 -0.35 -10.42 4.14
CA LYS A 82 -0.90 -10.02 5.43
C LYS A 82 0.25 -9.89 6.43
N GLU A 83 0.49 -8.70 6.91
CA GLU A 83 1.49 -8.42 7.95
C GLU A 83 0.79 -7.99 9.23
N LYS A 84 1.17 -8.55 10.38
CA LYS A 84 0.63 -8.20 11.70
C LYS A 84 1.78 -7.93 12.65
N MET A 85 1.67 -6.87 13.44
CA MET A 85 2.63 -6.52 14.49
C MET A 85 1.85 -6.08 15.74
N ASN A 86 2.27 -6.51 16.92
CA ASN A 86 1.69 -6.02 18.15
C ASN A 86 2.38 -4.71 18.55
N PHE A 87 1.64 -3.76 19.11
CA PHE A 87 2.21 -2.49 19.55
C PHE A 87 3.28 -2.65 20.64
N LYS A 88 3.17 -3.69 21.47
CA LYS A 88 4.17 -4.06 22.49
C LYS A 88 5.55 -4.36 21.91
N ASP A 89 5.58 -4.90 20.69
CA ASP A 89 6.82 -5.35 20.05
C ASP A 89 7.49 -4.22 19.26
N VAL A 90 6.78 -3.10 19.05
CA VAL A 90 7.28 -1.93 18.33
C VAL A 90 8.37 -1.26 19.15
N LYS A 91 9.54 -1.08 18.56
CA LYS A 91 10.65 -0.32 19.16
C LYS A 91 10.94 0.97 18.42
N ARG A 92 10.62 1.04 17.13
CA ARG A 92 10.70 2.25 16.32
C ARG A 92 9.45 2.44 15.46
N PHE A 93 9.08 3.71 15.32
CA PHE A 93 7.99 4.18 14.48
C PHE A 93 8.45 5.47 13.81
N GLY A 94 8.17 5.64 12.52
CA GLY A 94 8.55 6.85 11.82
C GLY A 94 8.07 6.89 10.38
N LEU A 95 8.59 7.87 9.64
CA LEU A 95 8.27 8.13 8.24
C LEU A 95 9.52 8.04 7.39
N TYR A 96 9.35 7.52 6.18
CA TYR A 96 10.39 7.57 5.18
C TYR A 96 9.80 7.86 3.80
N ILE A 97 10.64 8.45 2.95
CA ILE A 97 10.32 8.84 1.60
C ILE A 97 11.07 7.91 0.64
N ILE A 98 10.41 7.55 -0.46
CA ILE A 98 11.05 7.00 -1.64
C ILE A 98 10.89 8.02 -2.77
N GLY A 99 11.99 8.69 -3.13
CA GLY A 99 12.04 9.60 -4.27
C GLY A 99 11.99 8.88 -5.61
N ARG A 100 11.71 9.63 -6.68
CA ARG A 100 11.60 9.14 -8.08
C ARG A 100 12.81 8.33 -8.56
N TYR A 101 14.00 8.58 -7.99
CA TYR A 101 15.26 7.88 -8.30
C TYR A 101 15.64 6.80 -7.28
N GLY A 102 14.70 6.33 -6.47
CA GLY A 102 14.97 5.30 -5.46
C GLY A 102 15.79 5.80 -4.27
N LYS A 103 16.02 7.10 -4.14
CA LYS A 103 16.63 7.69 -2.94
C LYS A 103 15.67 7.56 -1.77
N VAL A 104 16.11 6.91 -0.71
CA VAL A 104 15.33 6.68 0.50
C VAL A 104 15.84 7.57 1.63
N ARG A 105 14.94 8.31 2.30
CA ARG A 105 15.30 9.21 3.40
C ARG A 105 14.27 9.15 4.53
N LEU A 106 14.71 9.19 5.79
CA LEU A 106 13.81 9.44 6.93
C LEU A 106 13.41 10.90 6.97
N ILE A 107 12.19 11.14 7.43
CA ILE A 107 11.60 12.47 7.48
C ILE A 107 11.09 12.69 8.89
N ASP A 108 11.35 13.88 9.41
CA ASP A 108 10.72 14.33 10.63
C ASP A 108 9.31 14.87 10.36
N GLU A 109 8.40 14.73 11.31
CA GLU A 109 7.01 15.19 11.20
C GLU A 109 6.89 16.68 10.78
N LEU A 110 7.88 17.49 11.15
CA LEU A 110 7.99 18.92 10.83
C LEU A 110 8.32 19.22 9.36
N GLU A 111 8.92 18.27 8.63
CA GLU A 111 9.32 18.43 7.23
C GLU A 111 8.17 18.06 6.25
N LEU A 112 7.11 17.37 6.70
CA LEU A 112 5.97 16.98 5.85
C LEU A 112 5.30 18.11 5.07
N PRO A 113 5.02 19.30 5.63
CA PRO A 113 4.34 20.36 4.89
C PRO A 113 5.20 20.97 3.78
N GLN A 114 6.51 20.72 3.77
CA GLN A 114 7.46 21.23 2.76
C GLN A 114 7.72 20.24 1.63
N ILE A 115 7.24 19.01 1.75
CA ILE A 115 7.45 17.96 0.75
C ILE A 115 6.32 18.01 -0.26
N ASP A 116 6.68 18.16 -1.52
CA ASP A 116 5.75 17.95 -2.63
C ASP A 116 5.32 16.48 -2.67
N ARG A 117 4.04 16.24 -2.32
CA ARG A 117 3.44 14.90 -2.26
C ARG A 117 3.23 14.28 -3.64
N ASP A 118 3.38 15.06 -4.72
CA ASP A 118 3.19 14.59 -6.09
C ASP A 118 4.47 13.99 -6.69
N GLU A 119 5.65 14.39 -6.19
CA GLU A 119 6.94 13.88 -6.68
C GLU A 119 7.47 12.69 -5.88
N VAL A 120 6.88 12.40 -4.72
CA VAL A 120 7.49 11.53 -3.72
C VAL A 120 6.48 10.61 -3.02
N ASN A 121 6.84 9.33 -2.89
CA ASN A 121 6.03 8.38 -2.13
C ASN A 121 6.45 8.36 -0.65
N ILE A 122 5.53 8.72 0.24
CA ILE A 122 5.74 8.72 1.69
C ILE A 122 5.15 7.44 2.30
N PHE A 123 5.92 6.79 3.16
CA PHE A 123 5.54 5.57 3.85
C PHE A 123 5.71 5.69 5.37
N ILE A 124 4.82 5.03 6.09
CA ILE A 124 4.91 4.81 7.53
C ILE A 124 5.56 3.46 7.77
N PHE A 125 6.53 3.41 8.69
CA PHE A 125 7.13 2.16 9.13
C PHE A 125 6.98 1.95 10.64
N LEU A 126 6.76 0.69 11.02
CA LEU A 126 6.86 0.20 12.40
C LEU A 126 7.85 -0.95 12.43
N SER A 127 8.82 -0.91 13.33
CA SER A 127 9.84 -1.95 13.44
C SER A 127 9.99 -2.45 14.88
N THR A 128 10.28 -3.75 15.01
CA THR A 128 10.67 -4.37 16.29
C THR A 128 12.15 -4.16 16.63
N LYS A 129 12.94 -3.59 15.70
CA LYS A 129 14.35 -3.27 15.90
C LYS A 129 14.54 -1.85 16.44
N ARG A 130 15.57 -1.68 17.28
CA ARG A 130 15.99 -0.35 17.78
C ARG A 130 16.68 0.48 16.69
N PHE A 131 17.38 -0.20 15.78
CA PHE A 131 18.06 0.39 14.63
C PHE A 131 17.43 -0.19 13.36
N VAL A 132 16.97 0.70 12.49
CA VAL A 132 16.31 0.33 11.23
C VAL A 132 17.18 0.84 10.11
N ASP A 133 17.70 -0.08 9.31
CA ASP A 133 18.29 0.26 8.02
C ASP A 133 17.17 0.30 6.99
N ILE A 134 16.90 1.50 6.48
CA ILE A 134 15.79 1.76 5.56
C ILE A 134 16.12 1.21 4.16
N HIS A 135 17.40 0.95 3.87
CA HIS A 135 17.83 0.30 2.62
C HIS A 135 17.66 -1.22 2.68
N ASN A 136 17.52 -1.80 3.87
CA ASN A 136 17.39 -3.25 4.08
C ASN A 136 16.23 -3.59 5.04
N ILE A 137 15.02 -3.16 4.65
CA ILE A 137 13.82 -3.43 5.42
C ILE A 137 13.40 -4.90 5.22
N LYS A 138 13.74 -5.75 6.20
CA LYS A 138 13.19 -7.11 6.30
C LYS A 138 11.75 -7.06 6.80
N SER A 139 10.84 -7.56 5.98
CA SER A 139 9.39 -7.58 6.26
C SER A 139 8.98 -8.35 7.52
N SER A 140 9.76 -9.35 7.94
CA SER A 140 9.43 -10.12 9.15
C SER A 140 9.51 -9.28 10.44
N GLU A 141 10.26 -8.18 10.41
CA GLU A 141 10.53 -7.35 11.59
C GLU A 141 10.00 -5.92 11.43
N THR A 142 9.50 -5.57 10.25
CA THR A 142 9.03 -4.21 9.94
C THR A 142 7.77 -4.28 9.11
N ILE A 143 6.74 -3.54 9.54
CA ILE A 143 5.53 -3.30 8.75
C ILE A 143 5.65 -1.94 8.09
N VAL A 144 5.35 -1.91 6.79
CA VAL A 144 5.36 -0.70 5.98
C VAL A 144 4.02 -0.54 5.26
N PHE A 145 3.47 0.67 5.30
CA PHE A 145 2.27 1.02 4.55
C PHE A 145 2.32 2.49 4.11
N PRO A 146 1.59 2.86 3.05
CA PRO A 146 1.55 4.23 2.54
C PRO A 146 1.08 5.21 3.63
N PHE A 147 1.65 6.41 3.60
CA PHE A 147 1.29 7.48 4.52
C PHE A 147 -0.15 7.94 4.33
N HIS A 148 -0.81 8.19 5.45
CA HIS A 148 -2.07 8.90 5.53
C HIS A 148 -2.08 9.59 6.90
N ASP A 149 -2.46 10.88 6.94
CA ASP A 149 -2.40 11.71 8.14
C ASP A 149 -3.16 11.05 9.31
N ASP A 150 -4.39 10.57 9.07
CA ASP A 150 -5.20 9.86 10.06
C ASP A 150 -4.50 8.63 10.67
N TYR A 151 -3.84 7.81 9.84
CA TYR A 151 -3.20 6.57 10.33
C TYR A 151 -2.00 6.91 11.19
N TYR A 152 -1.20 7.86 10.73
CA TYR A 152 -0.01 8.31 11.43
C TYR A 152 -0.34 8.85 12.82
N HIS A 153 -1.34 9.73 12.92
CA HIS A 153 -1.73 10.32 14.20
C HIS A 153 -2.41 9.30 15.15
N VAL A 154 -3.24 8.40 14.63
CA VAL A 154 -3.87 7.35 15.47
C VAL A 154 -2.82 6.41 16.04
N ILE A 155 -1.90 5.91 15.21
CA ILE A 155 -0.84 5.00 15.64
C ILE A 155 0.15 5.70 16.55
N GLY A 156 0.56 6.92 16.20
CA GLY A 156 1.45 7.74 17.02
C GLY A 156 0.86 8.03 18.40
N ARG A 157 -0.45 8.31 18.48
CA ARG A 157 -1.15 8.49 19.76
C ARG A 157 -1.13 7.20 20.60
N ILE A 158 -1.46 6.05 20.03
CA ILE A 158 -1.44 4.76 20.74
C ILE A 158 -0.03 4.45 21.26
N LEU A 159 0.99 4.60 20.41
CA LEU A 159 2.38 4.33 20.76
C LEU A 159 2.90 5.28 21.84
N LYS A 160 2.57 6.57 21.76
CA LYS A 160 2.98 7.57 22.74
C LYS A 160 2.27 7.38 24.08
N THR A 161 0.95 7.24 24.07
CA THR A 161 0.13 7.18 25.30
C THR A 161 0.28 5.85 26.03
N THR A 162 0.38 4.73 25.32
CA THR A 162 0.39 3.40 25.94
C THR A 162 1.80 2.85 26.16
N TYR A 163 2.75 3.19 25.29
CA TYR A 163 4.08 2.57 25.26
C TYR A 163 5.24 3.57 25.40
N GLY A 164 4.96 4.87 25.48
CA GLY A 164 6.00 5.90 25.56
C GLY A 164 6.90 6.00 24.33
N ILE A 165 6.51 5.38 23.21
CA ILE A 165 7.30 5.37 21.98
C ILE A 165 7.01 6.65 21.20
N LEU A 166 8.04 7.47 21.00
CA LEU A 166 7.98 8.67 20.18
C LEU A 166 8.31 8.35 18.72
N PRO A 167 7.77 9.12 17.76
CA PRO A 167 8.22 9.04 16.37
C PRO A 167 9.73 9.28 16.33
N SER A 168 10.45 8.40 15.64
CA SER A 168 11.90 8.41 15.59
C SER A 168 12.38 9.72 14.96
N LYS A 169 12.98 10.58 15.77
CA LYS A 169 13.78 11.70 15.29
C LYS A 169 15.15 11.19 14.84
N VAL A 170 15.65 11.81 13.79
CA VAL A 170 16.93 11.50 13.17
C VAL A 170 18.05 11.54 14.22
N ILE A 171 18.68 10.40 14.45
CA ILE A 171 20.12 10.35 14.75
C ILE A 171 20.73 9.78 13.49
N ALA A 172 21.26 10.67 12.66
CA ALA A 172 22.20 10.32 11.60
C ALA A 172 23.57 10.07 12.24
#